data_AF-A0A524DHI8-F1
#
_entry.id   AF-A0A524DHI8-F1
#
_cell.length_a   1.000
_cell.length_b   1.000
_cell.length_c   1.000
_cell.angle_alpha   90.00
_cell.angle_beta   90.00
_cell.angle_gamma   90.00
#
_symmetry.space_group_name_H-M   'P 1'
#
loop_
_entity.id
_entity.type
_entity.pdbx_description
1 polymer ?
#
loop_
_entity_poly.entity_id
_entity_poly.type
_entity_poly.pdbx_seq_one_letter_code
_entity_poly.pdbx_strand_id
1 'polypeptide(L)'
;MYHLDETDILDAKYYRKTFSICPECLGRIPAVVKEDDDGKVYMYKTCEEHGDFKDLISSSAKYYKWTHYAKKDKDGNVIWQFEKNGDANPPDCAAEDPRGCPYNCGLCPEHLSTCSLALIDLTNR
;
A
#
# COMPACT_ATOMS: atom_id res chain seq x y z
N MET A 1 -16.40 3.65 16.07
CA MET A 1 -15.15 4.44 16.18
C MET A 1 -14.04 3.42 16.36
N TYR A 2 -12.98 3.49 15.56
CA TYR A 2 -11.98 2.45 15.27
C TYR A 2 -11.87 1.38 16.38
N HIS A 3 -12.41 0.18 16.17
CA HIS A 3 -12.45 -0.94 17.14
C HIS A 3 -11.04 -1.52 17.42
N LEU A 4 -10.10 -0.65 17.78
CA LEU A 4 -8.71 -0.93 18.11
C LEU A 4 -8.39 -0.67 19.59
N ASP A 5 -9.35 -0.11 20.33
CA ASP A 5 -9.14 0.13 21.75
C ASP A 5 -8.88 -1.25 22.41
N GLU A 6 -7.81 -1.35 23.22
CA GLU A 6 -7.28 -2.60 23.81
C GLU A 6 -6.45 -3.50 22.87
N THR A 7 -6.05 -3.03 21.69
CA THR A 7 -5.12 -3.78 20.81
C THR A 7 -3.70 -3.22 20.86
N ASP A 8 -2.71 -4.13 20.96
CA ASP A 8 -1.27 -3.80 21.02
C ASP A 8 -0.76 -3.02 19.79
N ILE A 9 -1.53 -2.97 18.71
CA ILE A 9 -1.14 -2.27 17.47
C ILE A 9 -1.06 -0.75 17.65
N LEU A 10 -1.75 -0.19 18.66
CA LEU A 10 -1.68 1.24 18.96
C LEU A 10 -0.42 1.61 19.73
N ASP A 11 0.21 0.67 20.44
CA ASP A 11 1.35 0.93 21.32
C ASP A 11 2.68 1.07 20.56
N ALA A 12 2.78 0.47 19.38
CA ALA A 12 3.98 0.53 18.53
C ALA A 12 3.82 1.57 17.41
N LYS A 13 4.87 2.34 17.12
CA LYS A 13 4.88 3.24 15.95
C LYS A 13 4.83 2.44 14.65
N TYR A 14 4.01 2.89 13.70
CA TYR A 14 3.94 2.23 12.40
C TYR A 14 5.26 2.39 11.63
N TYR A 15 5.74 1.30 11.03
CA TYR A 15 6.92 1.29 10.17
C TYR A 15 6.81 0.21 9.09
N ARG A 16 6.97 0.59 7.82
CA ARG A 16 6.97 -0.32 6.67
C ARG A 16 7.97 0.15 5.62
N LYS A 17 8.85 -0.74 5.15
CA LYS A 17 9.68 -0.50 3.97
C LYS A 17 8.88 -0.79 2.71
N THR A 18 9.01 0.04 1.70
CA THR A 18 8.35 -0.10 0.41
C THR A 18 9.21 0.53 -0.69
N PHE A 19 8.70 0.55 -1.92
CA PHE A 19 9.25 1.34 -3.01
C PHE A 19 8.25 2.41 -3.42
N SER A 20 8.75 3.50 -3.99
CA SER A 20 7.96 4.60 -4.52
C SER A 20 8.58 5.11 -5.82
N ILE A 21 8.00 6.17 -6.38
CA ILE A 21 8.44 6.80 -7.61
C ILE A 21 8.99 8.19 -7.28
N CYS A 22 10.13 8.55 -7.89
CA CYS A 22 10.67 9.90 -7.83
C CYS A 22 9.74 10.87 -8.58
N PRO A 23 9.33 12.00 -7.97
CA PRO A 23 8.47 12.99 -8.63
C PRO A 23 9.09 13.63 -9.88
N GLU A 24 10.42 13.61 -10.02
CA GLU A 24 11.14 14.27 -11.11
C GLU A 24 11.55 13.28 -12.20
N CYS A 25 12.33 12.24 -11.88
CA CYS A 25 12.79 11.28 -12.88
C CYS A 25 11.81 10.14 -13.18
N LEU A 26 10.74 9.99 -12.40
CA LEU A 26 9.79 8.87 -12.47
C LEU A 26 10.45 7.48 -12.28
N GLY A 27 11.67 7.44 -11.77
CA GLY A 27 12.39 6.23 -11.43
C GLY A 27 11.88 5.59 -10.14
N ARG A 28 12.06 4.27 -10.04
CA ARG A 28 11.75 3.49 -8.83
C ARG A 28 12.81 3.71 -7.75
N ILE A 29 12.39 4.21 -6.59
CA ILE A 29 13.27 4.56 -5.46
C ILE A 29 12.82 3.88 -4.16
N PRO A 30 13.76 3.55 -3.24
CA PRO A 30 13.40 3.01 -1.93
C PRO A 30 12.61 4.04 -1.11
N ALA A 31 11.63 3.55 -0.36
CA ALA A 31 10.78 4.38 0.48
C ALA A 31 10.46 3.71 1.82
N VAL A 32 10.19 4.54 2.83
CA VAL A 32 9.81 4.10 4.17
C VAL A 32 8.55 4.83 4.57
N VAL A 33 7.50 4.08 4.88
CA VAL A 33 6.28 4.59 5.49
C VAL A 33 6.43 4.48 6.99
N LYS A 34 6.40 5.61 7.71
CA LYS A 34 6.51 5.63 9.17
C LYS A 34 5.59 6.64 9.82
N GLU A 35 5.25 6.37 11.07
CA GLU A 35 4.58 7.30 11.96
C GLU A 35 5.59 8.26 12.60
N ASP A 36 5.31 9.56 12.48
CA ASP A 36 6.06 10.64 13.15
C ASP A 36 5.41 11.00 14.50
N ASP A 37 6.11 11.80 15.31
CA ASP A 37 5.65 12.24 16.64
C ASP A 37 4.38 13.11 16.61
N ASP A 38 4.01 13.64 15.45
CA ASP A 38 2.78 14.41 15.25
C ASP A 38 1.52 13.52 15.08
N GLY A 39 1.67 12.20 15.19
CA GLY A 39 0.58 11.23 15.06
C GLY A 39 0.10 11.06 13.62
N LYS A 40 0.91 11.46 12.63
CA LYS A 40 0.64 11.29 11.20
C LYS A 40 1.57 10.24 10.59
N VAL A 41 1.16 9.68 9.46
CA VAL A 41 1.95 8.71 8.71
C VAL A 41 2.48 9.38 7.46
N TYR A 42 3.81 9.33 7.31
CA TYR A 42 4.51 9.89 6.16
C TYR A 42 5.27 8.80 5.40
N MET A 43 5.43 9.02 4.11
CA MET A 43 6.35 8.28 3.27
C MET A 43 7.59 9.13 3.03
N TYR A 44 8.74 8.58 3.40
CA TYR A 44 10.05 9.14 3.12
C TYR A 44 10.66 8.39 1.96
N LYS A 45 11.17 9.11 0.97
CA LYS A 45 11.81 8.52 -0.22
C LYS A 45 13.02 9.36 -0.59
N THR A 46 14.10 8.68 -1.00
CA THR A 46 15.38 9.31 -1.33
C THR A 46 15.76 8.92 -2.75
N CYS A 47 15.93 9.93 -3.61
CA CYS A 47 16.46 9.77 -4.96
C CYS A 47 17.91 10.25 -4.98
N GLU A 48 18.81 9.47 -5.58
CA GLU A 48 20.23 9.82 -5.66
C GLU A 48 20.48 11.13 -6.44
N GLU A 49 19.62 11.44 -7.40
CA GLU A 49 19.76 12.63 -8.25
C GLU A 49 18.97 13.85 -7.73
N HIS A 50 17.77 13.63 -7.18
CA HIS A 50 16.81 14.70 -6.85
C HIS A 50 16.62 14.90 -5.34
N GLY A 51 17.32 14.13 -4.50
CA GLY A 51 17.32 14.28 -3.05
C GLY A 51 16.14 13.62 -2.34
N ASP A 52 15.81 14.15 -1.16
CA ASP A 52 14.82 13.58 -0.25
C ASP A 52 13.43 14.19 -0.44
N PHE A 53 12.41 13.35 -0.38
CA PHE A 53 11.01 13.75 -0.42
C PHE A 53 10.25 13.17 0.76
N LYS A 54 9.25 13.94 1.23
CA LYS A 54 8.35 13.57 2.31
C LYS A 54 6.90 13.78 1.85
N ASP A 55 6.16 12.69 1.77
CA ASP A 55 4.74 12.71 1.39
C ASP A 55 3.85 12.35 2.59
N LEU A 56 2.76 13.09 2.80
CA LEU A 56 1.76 12.75 3.81
C LEU A 56 0.86 11.62 3.28
N ILE A 57 0.89 10.46 3.94
CA ILE A 57 0.05 9.30 3.58
C ILE A 57 -1.26 9.31 4.35
N SER A 58 -1.21 9.64 5.65
CA SER A 58 -2.41 9.75 6.47
C SER A 58 -2.24 10.79 7.56
N SER A 59 -3.27 11.62 7.74
CA SER A 59 -3.34 12.62 8.82
C SER A 59 -3.63 12.01 10.19
N SER A 60 -3.91 10.71 10.30
CA SER A 60 -4.13 10.01 11.56
C SER A 60 -3.51 8.62 11.54
N ALA A 61 -2.49 8.42 12.37
CA ALA A 61 -1.86 7.12 12.56
C ALA A 61 -2.83 6.08 13.13
N LYS A 62 -3.75 6.47 14.03
CA LYS A 62 -4.80 5.58 14.54
C LYS A 62 -5.68 5.04 13.40
N TYR A 63 -6.12 5.91 12.49
CA TYR A 63 -6.90 5.49 11.33
C TYR A 63 -6.09 4.60 10.38
N TYR A 64 -4.86 4.99 10.06
CA TYR A 64 -4.01 4.22 9.16
C TYR A 64 -3.70 2.82 9.69
N LYS A 65 -3.39 2.69 10.99
CA LYS A 65 -3.20 1.39 11.66
C LYS A 65 -4.48 0.57 11.63
N TRP A 66 -5.63 1.19 11.81
CA TRP A 66 -6.93 0.50 11.74
C TRP A 66 -7.17 -0.11 10.37
N THR A 67 -6.91 0.60 9.27
CA THR A 67 -7.10 0.07 7.92
C THR A 67 -6.09 -1.01 7.52
N HIS A 68 -4.98 -1.16 8.26
CA HIS A 68 -3.97 -2.20 8.04
C HIS A 68 -4.00 -3.27 9.15
N TYR A 69 -5.02 -3.23 10.02
CA TYR A 69 -5.17 -4.19 11.11
C TYR A 69 -5.77 -5.51 10.60
N ALA A 70 -5.20 -6.61 11.10
CA ALA A 70 -5.67 -7.95 10.89
C ALA A 70 -5.85 -8.65 12.24
N LYS A 71 -7.06 -9.13 12.51
CA LYS A 71 -7.37 -9.97 13.67
C LYS A 71 -6.90 -11.40 13.38
N LYS A 72 -6.11 -11.96 14.30
CA LYS A 72 -5.56 -13.32 14.21
C LYS A 72 -6.15 -14.23 15.29
N ASP A 73 -6.22 -15.53 15.02
CA ASP A 73 -6.53 -16.55 16.04
C ASP A 73 -5.31 -16.87 16.92
N LYS A 74 -5.47 -17.84 17.83
CA LYS A 74 -4.39 -18.29 18.73
C LYS A 74 -3.25 -19.00 18.00
N ASP A 75 -3.52 -19.52 16.80
CA ASP A 75 -2.58 -20.25 15.95
C ASP A 75 -1.90 -19.30 14.94
N GLY A 76 -2.24 -18.01 14.96
CA GLY A 76 -1.68 -16.96 14.09
C GLY A 76 -2.39 -16.79 12.76
N ASN A 77 -3.49 -17.52 12.49
CA ASN A 77 -4.25 -17.40 11.25
C ASN A 77 -5.08 -16.11 11.25
N VAL A 78 -5.09 -15.39 10.14
CA VAL A 78 -5.91 -14.19 9.99
C VAL A 78 -7.39 -14.58 9.86
N ILE A 79 -8.19 -14.21 10.85
CA ILE A 79 -9.64 -14.45 10.86
C ILE A 79 -10.43 -13.28 10.27
N TRP A 80 -9.84 -12.09 10.26
CA TRP A 80 -10.46 -10.89 9.71
C TRP A 80 -9.40 -9.82 9.42
N GLN A 81 -9.49 -9.12 8.30
CA GLN A 81 -8.62 -7.98 7.99
C GLN A 81 -9.34 -6.96 7.10
N PHE A 82 -8.88 -5.72 7.14
CA PHE A 82 -9.33 -4.66 6.23
C PHE A 82 -8.72 -4.77 4.83
N GLU A 83 -7.46 -5.21 4.75
CA GLU A 83 -6.79 -5.36 3.46
C GLU A 83 -7.49 -6.43 2.62
N LYS A 84 -7.70 -6.12 1.34
CA LYS A 84 -8.27 -7.07 0.39
C LYS A 84 -7.28 -8.21 0.14
N ASN A 85 -7.80 -9.40 -0.17
CA ASN A 85 -7.00 -10.61 -0.41
C ASN A 85 -6.60 -10.80 -1.88
N GLY A 86 -6.42 -9.72 -2.64
CA GLY A 86 -6.14 -9.80 -4.09
C GLY A 86 -7.38 -9.78 -4.96
N ASP A 87 -7.17 -9.90 -6.27
CA ASP A 87 -8.24 -9.99 -7.26
C ASP A 87 -8.95 -11.35 -7.17
N ALA A 88 -10.27 -11.34 -7.10
CA ALA A 88 -11.09 -12.55 -7.15
C ALA A 88 -11.09 -13.19 -8.55
N ASN A 89 -10.75 -12.41 -9.58
CA ASN A 89 -10.60 -12.87 -10.95
C ASN A 89 -9.15 -12.69 -11.40
N PRO A 90 -8.28 -13.70 -11.25
CA PRO A 90 -6.88 -13.57 -11.64
C PRO A 90 -6.77 -13.33 -13.16
N PRO A 91 -5.74 -12.60 -13.62
CA PRO A 91 -5.54 -12.39 -15.05
C PRO A 91 -5.20 -13.71 -15.75
N ASP A 92 -5.63 -13.84 -17.01
CA ASP A 92 -5.27 -14.99 -17.86
C ASP A 92 -3.76 -15.09 -18.12
N CYS A 93 -3.03 -13.97 -18.01
CA CYS A 93 -1.58 -13.89 -18.12
C CYS A 93 -0.97 -13.14 -16.94
N ALA A 94 0.15 -13.65 -16.43
CA ALA A 94 0.87 -12.98 -15.36
C ALA A 94 1.56 -11.71 -15.86
N ALA A 95 1.44 -10.62 -15.10
CA ALA A 95 2.20 -9.39 -15.34
C ALA A 95 3.66 -9.57 -14.87
N GLU A 96 4.48 -10.17 -15.73
CA GLU A 96 5.89 -10.45 -15.47
C GLU A 96 6.78 -9.35 -16.07
N ASP A 97 7.29 -8.45 -15.22
CA ASP A 97 8.40 -7.56 -15.56
C ASP A 97 9.49 -7.70 -14.49
N PRO A 98 10.74 -8.01 -14.84
CA PRO A 98 11.83 -8.17 -13.88
C PRO A 98 12.16 -6.88 -13.11
N ARG A 99 11.74 -5.70 -13.60
CA ARG A 99 11.90 -4.41 -12.92
C ARG A 99 10.89 -4.22 -11.77
N GLY A 100 9.84 -5.03 -11.72
CA GLY A 100 8.79 -5.00 -10.70
C GLY A 100 7.91 -3.75 -10.74
N CYS A 101 7.16 -3.49 -9.67
CA CYS A 101 6.29 -2.31 -9.56
C CYS A 101 7.12 -1.02 -9.66
N PRO A 102 6.76 -0.04 -10.53
CA PRO A 102 5.49 0.10 -11.25
C PRO A 102 5.44 -0.47 -12.68
N TYR A 103 6.53 -1.06 -13.19
CA TYR A 103 6.65 -1.47 -14.59
C TYR A 103 5.79 -2.68 -14.97
N ASN A 104 5.42 -3.51 -14.00
CA ASN A 104 4.41 -4.55 -14.17
C ASN A 104 3.05 -4.20 -13.54
N CYS A 105 2.80 -2.94 -13.19
CA CYS A 105 1.55 -2.55 -12.52
C CYS A 105 0.35 -2.71 -13.46
N GLY A 106 -0.78 -3.18 -12.93
CA GLY A 106 -1.96 -3.60 -13.69
C GLY A 106 -2.68 -4.68 -12.89
N LEU A 107 -2.80 -5.88 -13.45
CA LEU A 107 -3.27 -7.08 -12.74
C LEU A 107 -2.10 -7.89 -12.15
N CYS A 108 -1.13 -7.23 -11.52
CA CYS A 108 0.00 -7.92 -10.92
C CYS A 108 -0.37 -8.60 -9.58
N PRO A 109 0.47 -9.51 -9.05
CA PRO A 109 0.19 -10.21 -7.78
C PRO A 109 -0.01 -9.27 -6.57
N GLU A 110 0.58 -8.07 -6.63
CA GLU A 110 0.45 -7.04 -5.60
C GLU A 110 -0.82 -6.17 -5.78
N HIS A 111 -1.60 -6.38 -6.84
CA HIS A 111 -2.84 -5.65 -7.10
C HIS A 111 -3.97 -6.18 -6.21
N LEU A 112 -4.14 -5.56 -5.04
CA LEU A 112 -5.12 -6.02 -4.05
C LEU A 112 -6.58 -5.67 -4.40
N SER A 113 -6.81 -4.70 -5.29
CA SER A 113 -8.16 -4.21 -5.58
C SER A 113 -8.81 -4.96 -6.71
N THR A 114 -10.05 -5.39 -6.54
CA THR A 114 -10.87 -5.88 -7.65
C THR A 114 -11.36 -4.73 -8.53
N CYS A 115 -11.55 -4.97 -9.82
CA CYS A 115 -12.19 -4.01 -10.73
C CYS A 115 -13.60 -3.64 -10.21
N SER A 116 -13.83 -2.36 -9.90
CA SER A 116 -15.14 -1.88 -9.45
C SER A 116 -16.00 -1.31 -10.59
N LEU A 117 -15.36 -0.76 -11.62
CA LEU A 117 -16.02 -0.19 -12.79
C LEU A 117 -15.06 -0.29 -13.99
N ALA A 118 -15.50 -0.95 -15.05
CA ALA A 118 -14.78 -0.98 -16.32
C ALA A 118 -15.38 0.07 -17.27
N LEU A 119 -14.53 0.90 -17.85
CA LEU A 119 -14.90 1.86 -18.89
C LEU A 119 -14.31 1.36 -20.20
N ILE A 120 -15.17 0.99 -21.15
CA ILE A 120 -14.78 0.51 -22.48
C ILE A 120 -15.40 1.48 -23.48
N ASP A 121 -14.55 2.18 -24.22
CA ASP A 121 -15.00 3.04 -25.31
C ASP A 121 -15.07 2.23 -26.61
N LEU A 122 -16.29 2.07 -27.15
CA LEU A 122 -16.53 1.37 -28.40
C LEU A 122 -16.65 2.41 -29.52
N THR A 123 -15.62 2.48 -30.37
CA THR A 123 -15.67 3.30 -31.58
C THR A 123 -15.86 2.43 -32.81
N ASN A 124 -16.69 2.89 -33.76
CA ASN A 124 -17.17 2.12 -34.90
C ASN A 124 -16.14 2.04 -36.06
N ARG A 125 -14.86 1.84 -35.73
CA ARG A 125 -13.77 1.75 -36.70
C ARG A 125 -13.58 0.31 -37.17
#